data_AF-A0A944DYT3-F1
#
_entry.id   AF-A0A944DYT3-F1
#
_cell.length_a   1.000
_cell.length_b   1.000
_cell.length_c   1.000
_cell.angle_alpha   90.00
_cell.angle_beta   90.00
_cell.angle_gamma   90.00
#
_symmetry.space_group_name_H-M   'P 1'
#
loop_
_entity.id
_entity.type
_entity.pdbx_description
1 polymer ?
#
loop_
_entity_poly.entity_id
_entity_poly.type
_entity_poly.pdbx_seq_one_letter_code
_entity_poly.pdbx_strand_id
1 'polypeptide(L)'
;MGTQGDRIFEVTAERGFPDPWLSFGDSLCDEAALSTELTRAISKARKESTSEARTEAARVFQAKKANLRRCAGILDQVLGDYDASGMWTVLDERAGRLDVADVLETWGRTQALHPFPVVLRSLEFNWGYMKEHGVRAFYEMTRGYVSRLQENTDRWQDAWRGEVETGVVDRITSIECDLASIEAPMHCDVCKKTITALLYLDE
;
A
#
# COMPACT_ATOMS: atom_id res chain seq x y z
N MET A 1 26.05 -16.31 7.44
CA MET A 1 25.37 -15.07 7.02
C MET A 1 23.87 -15.37 7.05
N GLY A 2 23.07 -14.43 7.53
CA GLY A 2 21.63 -14.58 7.85
C GLY A 2 21.22 -14.01 9.21
N THR A 3 22.14 -13.53 10.06
CA THR A 3 21.87 -13.36 11.49
C THR A 3 20.86 -12.25 11.81
N GLN A 4 20.86 -11.15 11.06
CA GLN A 4 19.94 -10.04 11.30
C GLN A 4 18.56 -10.33 10.69
N GLY A 5 18.54 -10.81 9.46
CA GLY A 5 17.31 -11.20 8.77
C GLY A 5 16.58 -12.33 9.48
N ASP A 6 17.29 -13.39 9.90
CA ASP A 6 16.70 -14.52 10.64
C ASP A 6 16.11 -14.03 11.97
N ARG A 7 16.82 -13.16 12.71
CA ARG A 7 16.33 -12.62 13.98
C ARG A 7 15.06 -11.80 13.81
N ILE A 8 15.03 -10.89 12.83
CA ILE A 8 13.84 -10.10 12.50
C ILE A 8 12.67 -11.03 12.15
N PHE A 9 12.92 -12.10 11.39
CA PHE A 9 11.90 -13.09 11.04
C PHE A 9 11.36 -13.83 12.25
N GLU A 10 12.23 -14.29 13.16
CA GLU A 10 11.84 -14.95 14.40
C GLU A 10 10.95 -14.06 15.26
N VAL A 11 11.37 -12.82 15.50
CA VAL A 11 10.60 -11.86 16.30
C VAL A 11 9.27 -11.53 15.60
N THR A 12 9.26 -11.41 14.27
CA THR A 12 8.03 -11.20 13.49
C THR A 12 7.10 -12.42 13.57
N ALA A 13 7.64 -13.64 13.56
CA ALA A 13 6.84 -14.86 13.70
C ALA A 13 6.23 -14.99 15.10
N GLU A 14 6.94 -14.54 16.14
CA GLU A 14 6.46 -14.54 17.52
C GLU A 14 5.42 -13.45 17.79
N ARG A 15 5.70 -12.20 17.37
CA ARG A 15 4.94 -11.01 17.77
C ARG A 15 3.99 -10.49 16.70
N GLY A 16 4.14 -10.95 15.45
CA GLY A 16 3.42 -10.42 14.30
C GLY A 16 3.98 -9.08 13.80
N PHE A 17 3.32 -8.54 12.77
CA PHE A 17 3.60 -7.20 12.26
C PHE A 17 3.06 -6.15 13.25
N PRO A 18 3.86 -5.13 13.62
CA PRO A 18 3.45 -4.12 14.56
C PRO A 18 2.42 -3.17 13.94
N ASP A 19 1.47 -2.74 14.77
CA ASP A 19 0.63 -1.59 14.45
C ASP A 19 1.47 -0.29 14.47
N PRO A 20 1.07 0.71 13.66
CA PRO A 20 -0.12 0.70 12.81
C PRO A 20 0.13 0.22 11.38
N TRP A 21 1.32 -0.33 11.09
CA TRP A 21 1.68 -0.82 9.76
C TRP A 21 0.93 -2.07 9.34
N LEU A 22 0.55 -2.93 10.30
CA LEU A 22 -0.38 -4.02 10.03
C LEU A 22 -1.72 -3.47 9.54
N SER A 23 -2.35 -2.58 10.33
CA SER A 23 -3.61 -1.92 9.96
C SER A 23 -3.54 -1.18 8.62
N PHE A 24 -2.43 -0.51 8.33
CA PHE A 24 -2.21 0.17 7.06
C PHE A 24 -2.09 -0.81 5.89
N GLY A 25 -1.32 -1.89 6.05
CA GLY A 25 -1.16 -2.94 5.05
C GLY A 25 -2.49 -3.62 4.73
N ASP A 26 -3.28 -3.96 5.75
CA ASP A 26 -4.61 -4.57 5.58
C ASP A 26 -5.57 -3.62 4.84
N SER A 27 -5.54 -2.33 5.17
CA SER A 27 -6.35 -1.32 4.46
C SER A 27 -5.94 -1.21 2.97
N LEU A 28 -4.68 -1.44 2.61
CA LEU A 28 -4.25 -1.46 1.21
C LEU A 28 -4.60 -2.78 0.50
N CYS A 29 -4.62 -3.91 1.22
CA CYS A 29 -5.19 -5.14 0.67
C CYS A 29 -6.68 -4.96 0.33
N ASP A 30 -7.44 -4.32 1.24
CA ASP A 30 -8.84 -3.96 0.99
C ASP A 30 -8.99 -3.03 -0.21
N GLU A 31 -8.03 -2.14 -0.44
CA GLU A 31 -8.03 -1.24 -1.60
C GLU A 31 -7.99 -1.99 -2.94
N ALA A 32 -7.14 -3.02 -3.05
CA ALA A 32 -7.10 -3.88 -4.23
C ALA A 32 -8.41 -4.68 -4.40
N ALA A 33 -8.97 -5.18 -3.30
CA ALA A 33 -10.24 -5.90 -3.31
C ALA A 33 -11.39 -5.00 -3.79
N LEU A 34 -11.51 -3.80 -3.22
CA LEU A 34 -12.52 -2.79 -3.58
C LEU A 34 -12.38 -2.36 -5.04
N SER A 35 -11.17 -2.31 -5.58
CA SER A 35 -10.95 -2.01 -7.01
C SER A 35 -11.48 -3.12 -7.91
N THR A 36 -11.22 -4.38 -7.55
CA THR A 36 -11.79 -5.54 -8.24
C THR A 36 -13.33 -5.55 -8.18
N GLU A 37 -13.90 -5.24 -7.01
CA GLU A 37 -15.34 -5.12 -6.83
C GLU A 37 -15.94 -4.00 -7.66
N LEU A 38 -15.26 -2.85 -7.73
CA LEU A 38 -15.70 -1.70 -8.51
C LEU A 38 -15.76 -2.02 -10.00
N THR A 39 -14.72 -2.65 -10.54
CA THR A 39 -14.68 -3.12 -11.93
C THR A 39 -15.84 -4.09 -12.22
N ARG A 40 -16.16 -4.99 -11.30
CA ARG A 40 -17.33 -5.89 -11.41
C ARG A 40 -18.65 -5.13 -11.37
N ALA A 41 -18.81 -4.18 -10.46
CA ALA A 41 -20.02 -3.37 -10.31
C ALA A 41 -20.28 -2.51 -11.56
N ILE A 42 -19.25 -1.84 -12.09
CA ILE A 42 -19.33 -1.09 -13.35
C ILE A 42 -19.69 -2.01 -14.52
N SER A 43 -19.05 -3.17 -14.62
CA SER A 43 -19.35 -4.14 -15.68
C SER A 43 -20.79 -4.67 -15.61
N LYS A 44 -21.32 -4.87 -14.40
CA LYS A 44 -22.73 -5.23 -14.19
C LYS A 44 -23.66 -4.09 -14.62
N ALA A 45 -23.37 -2.87 -14.21
CA ALA A 45 -24.15 -1.68 -14.58
C ALA A 45 -24.20 -1.45 -16.10
N ARG A 46 -23.10 -1.71 -16.81
CA ARG A 46 -23.04 -1.67 -18.29
C ARG A 46 -23.96 -2.72 -18.95
N LYS A 47 -24.04 -3.93 -18.38
CA LYS A 47 -24.83 -5.04 -18.94
C LYS A 47 -26.32 -4.90 -18.67
N GLU A 48 -26.68 -4.53 -17.44
CA GLU A 48 -28.07 -4.51 -16.98
C GLU A 48 -28.74 -3.14 -17.19
N SER A 49 -27.95 -2.06 -17.21
CA SER A 49 -28.44 -0.68 -17.35
C SER A 49 -29.51 -0.27 -16.32
N THR A 50 -29.57 -0.94 -15.16
CA THR A 50 -30.53 -0.66 -14.08
C THR A 50 -30.02 0.41 -13.12
N SER A 51 -30.95 1.08 -12.43
CA SER A 51 -30.64 2.08 -11.41
C SER A 51 -29.93 1.47 -10.20
N GLU A 52 -30.27 0.23 -9.88
CA GLU A 52 -29.74 -0.57 -8.81
C GLU A 52 -28.27 -0.92 -9.07
N ALA A 53 -27.92 -1.33 -10.30
CA ALA A 53 -26.55 -1.63 -10.65
C ALA A 53 -25.66 -0.38 -10.64
N ARG A 54 -26.20 0.79 -11.03
CA ARG A 54 -25.50 2.08 -10.92
C ARG A 54 -25.29 2.50 -9.47
N THR A 55 -26.31 2.28 -8.63
CA THR A 55 -26.24 2.55 -7.18
C THR A 55 -25.18 1.69 -6.51
N GLU A 56 -25.04 0.42 -6.92
CA GLU A 56 -24.00 -0.45 -6.42
C GLU A 56 -22.59 0.04 -6.78
N ALA A 57 -22.36 0.45 -8.04
CA ALA A 57 -21.07 1.03 -8.43
C ALA A 57 -20.74 2.30 -7.60
N ALA A 58 -21.74 3.16 -7.37
CA ALA A 58 -21.58 4.34 -6.53
C ALA A 58 -21.24 3.98 -5.06
N ARG A 59 -21.86 2.94 -4.51
CA ARG A 59 -21.56 2.42 -3.16
C ARG A 59 -20.11 1.96 -3.06
N VAL A 60 -19.61 1.20 -4.03
CA VAL A 60 -18.23 0.72 -4.04
C VAL A 60 -17.23 1.88 -4.16
N PHE A 61 -17.52 2.90 -4.98
CA PHE A 61 -16.71 4.14 -5.01
C PHE A 61 -16.61 4.79 -3.64
N GLN A 62 -17.72 4.90 -2.89
CA GLN A 62 -17.69 5.48 -1.54
C GLN A 62 -16.89 4.64 -0.56
N ALA A 63 -17.01 3.30 -0.63
CA ALA A 63 -16.22 2.40 0.21
C ALA A 63 -14.71 2.56 -0.05
N LYS A 64 -14.29 2.59 -1.31
CA LYS A 64 -12.90 2.83 -1.74
C LYS A 64 -12.38 4.17 -1.23
N LYS A 65 -13.14 5.25 -1.40
CA LYS A 65 -12.78 6.58 -0.87
C LYS A 65 -12.66 6.59 0.65
N ALA A 66 -13.56 5.93 1.36
CA ALA A 66 -13.50 5.83 2.82
C ALA A 66 -12.26 5.05 3.27
N ASN A 67 -11.93 3.95 2.59
CA ASN A 67 -10.73 3.17 2.85
C ASN A 67 -9.44 3.99 2.64
N LEU A 68 -9.32 4.70 1.51
CA LEU A 68 -8.15 5.56 1.28
C LEU A 68 -8.02 6.71 2.29
N ARG A 69 -9.12 7.26 2.78
CA ARG A 69 -9.09 8.25 3.89
C ARG A 69 -8.60 7.62 5.18
N ARG A 70 -8.98 6.37 5.47
CA ARG A 70 -8.46 5.62 6.62
C ARG A 70 -6.96 5.39 6.48
N CYS A 71 -6.48 4.95 5.31
CA CYS A 71 -5.04 4.79 5.05
C CYS A 71 -4.26 6.09 5.30
N ALA A 72 -4.78 7.21 4.78
CA ALA A 72 -4.20 8.53 5.00
C ALA A 72 -4.16 8.91 6.49
N GLY A 73 -5.28 8.71 7.21
CA GLY A 73 -5.37 9.02 8.63
C GLY A 73 -4.40 8.20 9.50
N ILE A 74 -4.16 6.93 9.15
CA ILE A 74 -3.15 6.10 9.84
C ILE A 74 -1.76 6.72 9.70
N LEU A 75 -1.37 7.11 8.49
CA LEU A 75 -0.06 7.73 8.24
C LEU A 75 0.06 9.10 8.89
N ASP A 76 -0.99 9.93 8.80
CA ASP A 76 -1.02 11.27 9.40
C ASP A 76 -0.87 11.20 10.93
N GLN A 77 -1.49 10.19 11.57
CA GLN A 77 -1.32 9.93 13.00
C GLN A 77 0.12 9.55 13.35
N VAL A 78 0.73 8.58 12.65
CA VAL A 78 2.13 8.18 12.93
C VAL A 78 3.10 9.33 12.69
N LEU A 79 2.89 10.09 11.62
CA LEU A 79 3.73 11.23 11.31
C LEU A 79 3.77 12.22 12.50
N GLY A 80 2.60 12.53 13.06
CA GLY A 80 2.49 13.38 14.25
C GLY A 80 3.07 12.76 15.53
N ASP A 81 2.80 11.47 15.79
CA ASP A 81 3.28 10.79 17.00
C ASP A 81 4.81 10.66 17.01
N TYR A 82 5.42 10.40 15.87
CA TYR A 82 6.87 10.26 15.75
C TYR A 82 7.57 11.62 15.74
N ASP A 83 6.93 12.67 15.23
CA ASP A 83 7.38 14.05 15.41
C ASP A 83 7.44 14.44 16.89
N ALA A 84 6.43 14.06 17.66
CA ALA A 84 6.35 14.37 19.08
C ALA A 84 7.32 13.55 19.95
N SER A 85 7.56 12.28 19.59
CA SER A 85 8.37 11.35 20.40
C SER A 85 9.86 11.34 20.04
N GLY A 86 10.27 11.96 18.93
CA GLY A 86 11.65 11.88 18.44
C GLY A 86 12.02 10.53 17.83
N MET A 87 11.02 9.70 17.51
CA MET A 87 11.22 8.35 16.98
C MET A 87 11.97 8.33 15.64
N TRP A 88 11.92 9.42 14.86
CA TRP A 88 12.63 9.50 13.58
C TRP A 88 14.13 9.27 13.72
N THR A 89 14.78 9.87 14.72
CA THR A 89 16.22 9.70 14.94
C THR A 89 16.56 8.24 15.23
N VAL A 90 15.75 7.57 16.06
CA VAL A 90 15.93 6.15 16.37
C VAL A 90 15.79 5.29 15.11
N LEU A 91 14.77 5.55 14.29
CA LEU A 91 14.53 4.81 13.07
C LEU A 91 15.60 5.07 12.01
N ASP A 92 16.13 6.29 11.91
CA ASP A 92 17.22 6.65 11.00
C ASP A 92 18.52 5.93 11.39
N GLU A 93 18.85 5.88 12.69
CA GLU A 93 20.00 5.10 13.18
C GLU A 93 19.85 3.61 12.84
N ARG A 94 18.65 3.05 13.03
CA ARG A 94 18.36 1.66 12.68
C ARG A 94 18.43 1.42 11.17
N ALA A 95 17.89 2.31 10.35
CA ALA A 95 18.01 2.24 8.90
C ALA A 95 19.48 2.27 8.46
N GLY A 96 20.31 3.10 9.11
CA GLY A 96 21.75 3.12 8.91
C GLY A 96 22.42 1.77 9.17
N ARG A 97 22.05 1.08 10.25
CA ARG A 97 22.61 -0.23 10.65
C ARG A 97 22.01 -1.44 9.93
N LEU A 98 20.85 -1.30 9.31
CA LEU A 98 20.18 -2.41 8.62
C LEU A 98 21.08 -2.97 7.50
N ASP A 99 21.43 -4.25 7.58
CA ASP A 99 22.09 -4.98 6.50
C ASP A 99 21.01 -5.43 5.50
N VAL A 100 20.84 -4.59 4.47
CA VAL A 100 19.83 -4.80 3.43
C VAL A 100 20.04 -6.14 2.72
N ALA A 101 21.28 -6.56 2.48
CA ALA A 101 21.55 -7.79 1.76
C ALA A 101 21.15 -9.02 2.61
N ASP A 102 21.51 -9.03 3.90
CA ASP A 102 21.18 -10.10 4.84
C ASP A 102 19.65 -10.26 5.03
N VAL A 103 18.95 -9.13 5.20
CA VAL A 103 17.49 -9.14 5.37
C VAL A 103 16.78 -9.52 4.06
N LEU A 104 17.25 -9.07 2.89
CA LEU A 104 16.71 -9.48 1.59
C LEU A 104 16.91 -10.98 1.33
N GLU A 105 18.07 -11.54 1.65
CA GLU A 105 18.32 -12.98 1.52
C GLU A 105 17.28 -13.79 2.30
N THR A 106 16.95 -13.34 3.51
CA THR A 106 15.96 -14.01 4.37
C THR A 106 14.55 -13.93 3.79
N TRP A 107 14.08 -12.76 3.37
CA TRP A 107 12.78 -12.64 2.69
C TRP A 107 12.74 -13.41 1.36
N GLY A 108 13.86 -13.49 0.65
CA GLY A 108 13.98 -14.20 -0.62
C GLY A 108 13.78 -15.70 -0.49
N ARG A 109 14.16 -16.30 0.64
CA ARG A 109 13.96 -17.73 0.93
C ARG A 109 12.48 -18.12 1.01
N THR A 110 11.59 -17.19 1.35
CA THR A 110 10.15 -17.46 1.57
C THR A 110 9.25 -16.91 0.47
N GLN A 111 9.82 -16.20 -0.52
CA GLN A 111 9.07 -15.62 -1.64
C GLN A 111 8.97 -16.64 -2.79
N ALA A 112 7.77 -16.86 -3.32
CA ALA A 112 7.55 -17.81 -4.41
C ALA A 112 6.72 -17.22 -5.57
N LEU A 113 6.99 -17.77 -6.76
CA LEU A 113 6.16 -17.87 -7.99
C LEU A 113 6.26 -16.80 -9.09
N HIS A 114 6.54 -15.52 -8.81
CA HIS A 114 6.64 -14.53 -9.90
C HIS A 114 8.07 -14.46 -10.50
N PRO A 115 8.26 -14.59 -11.83
CA PRO A 115 9.60 -14.60 -12.45
C PRO A 115 10.41 -13.32 -12.21
N PHE A 116 9.72 -12.19 -12.06
CA PHE A 116 10.32 -10.92 -11.66
C PHE A 116 10.13 -10.70 -10.15
N PRO A 117 11.21 -10.53 -9.34
CA PRO A 117 11.13 -10.48 -7.89
C PRO A 117 10.72 -9.09 -7.39
N VAL A 118 9.54 -8.61 -7.82
CA VAL A 118 9.08 -7.23 -7.57
C VAL A 118 9.14 -6.85 -6.09
N VAL A 119 8.67 -7.72 -5.19
CA VAL A 119 8.68 -7.47 -3.74
C VAL A 119 10.09 -7.28 -3.20
N LEU A 120 11.06 -8.12 -3.60
CA LEU A 120 12.45 -7.98 -3.13
C LEU A 120 13.07 -6.67 -3.65
N ARG A 121 12.80 -6.32 -4.91
CA ARG A 121 13.26 -5.05 -5.50
C ARG A 121 12.62 -3.83 -4.83
N SER A 122 11.35 -3.92 -4.45
CA SER A 122 10.68 -2.85 -3.69
C SER A 122 11.22 -2.73 -2.27
N LEU A 123 11.51 -3.84 -1.58
CA LEU A 123 12.15 -3.82 -0.26
C LEU A 123 13.54 -3.17 -0.33
N GLU A 124 14.36 -3.60 -1.30
CA GLU A 124 15.69 -3.04 -1.56
C GLU A 124 15.62 -1.53 -1.83
N PHE A 125 14.71 -1.10 -2.71
CA PHE A 125 14.47 0.30 -2.99
C PHE A 125 14.07 1.08 -1.74
N ASN A 126 13.10 0.60 -0.96
CA ASN A 126 12.58 1.32 0.20
C ASN A 126 13.66 1.49 1.29
N TRP A 127 14.44 0.45 1.59
CA TRP A 127 15.51 0.58 2.58
C TRP A 127 16.66 1.44 2.07
N GLY A 128 17.00 1.37 0.78
CA GLY A 128 17.94 2.29 0.16
C GLY A 128 17.48 3.74 0.27
N TYR A 129 16.21 4.00 -0.07
CA TYR A 129 15.58 5.32 0.04
C TYR A 129 15.65 5.85 1.47
N MET A 130 15.35 5.04 2.49
CA MET A 130 15.46 5.47 3.89
C MET A 130 16.89 5.76 4.33
N LYS A 131 17.87 4.97 3.88
CA LYS A 131 19.28 5.23 4.18
C LYS A 131 19.75 6.56 3.55
N GLU A 132 19.22 6.93 2.38
CA GLU A 132 19.60 8.15 1.68
C GLU A 132 18.85 9.39 2.19
N HIS A 133 17.54 9.27 2.47
CA HIS A 133 16.65 10.41 2.72
C HIS A 133 16.06 10.44 4.12
N GLY A 134 16.29 9.42 4.93
CA GLY A 134 15.68 9.24 6.24
C GLY A 134 14.34 8.50 6.19
N VAL A 135 13.96 7.91 7.32
CA VAL A 135 12.74 7.11 7.48
C VAL A 135 11.50 8.00 7.39
N ARG A 136 11.56 9.25 7.88
CA ARG A 136 10.46 10.20 7.73
C ARG A 136 10.10 10.43 6.26
N ALA A 137 11.10 10.64 5.39
CA ALA A 137 10.87 10.86 3.97
C ALA A 137 10.14 9.68 3.32
N PHE A 138 10.41 8.45 3.77
CA PHE A 138 9.65 7.28 3.32
C PHE A 138 8.17 7.36 3.71
N TYR A 139 7.85 7.73 4.96
CA TYR A 139 6.45 7.89 5.38
C TYR A 139 5.73 8.97 4.57
N GLU A 140 6.41 10.09 4.30
CA GLU A 140 5.88 11.18 3.47
C GLU A 140 5.67 10.72 2.01
N MET A 141 6.60 9.95 1.46
CA MET A 141 6.46 9.33 0.13
C MET A 141 5.26 8.37 0.10
N THR A 142 5.11 7.50 1.11
CA THR A 142 3.97 6.59 1.23
C THR A 142 2.66 7.36 1.37
N ARG A 143 2.65 8.49 2.09
CA ARG A 143 1.48 9.36 2.23
C ARG A 143 1.11 10.05 0.92
N GLY A 144 2.10 10.50 0.17
CA GLY A 144 1.92 11.06 -1.18
C GLY A 144 1.38 10.01 -2.15
N TYR A 145 1.83 8.77 -2.02
CA TYR A 145 1.28 7.64 -2.78
C TYR A 145 -0.23 7.42 -2.49
N VAL A 146 -0.65 7.44 -1.23
CA VAL A 146 -2.09 7.36 -0.88
C VAL A 146 -2.88 8.54 -1.47
N SER A 147 -2.31 9.75 -1.48
CA SER A 147 -2.94 10.91 -2.14
C SER A 147 -3.17 10.67 -3.63
N ARG A 148 -2.18 10.10 -4.33
CA ARG A 148 -2.34 9.77 -5.75
C ARG A 148 -3.40 8.70 -6.00
N LEU A 149 -3.56 7.73 -5.11
CA LEU A 149 -4.67 6.77 -5.19
C LEU A 149 -6.04 7.45 -5.00
N GLN A 150 -6.14 8.46 -4.12
CA GLN A 150 -7.36 9.24 -3.93
C GLN A 150 -7.71 10.01 -5.20
N GLU A 151 -6.75 10.75 -5.76
CA GLU A 151 -6.90 11.47 -7.03
C GLU A 151 -7.30 10.53 -8.17
N ASN A 152 -6.68 9.35 -8.24
CA ASN A 152 -6.99 8.33 -9.23
C ASN A 152 -8.42 7.79 -9.08
N THR A 153 -8.89 7.61 -7.84
CA THR A 153 -10.26 7.18 -7.53
C THR A 153 -11.29 8.24 -7.92
N ASP A 154 -10.98 9.51 -7.67
CA ASP A 154 -11.82 10.64 -8.08
C ASP A 154 -11.92 10.72 -9.60
N ARG A 155 -10.78 10.61 -10.29
CA ARG A 155 -10.72 10.57 -11.77
C ARG A 155 -11.54 9.42 -12.34
N TRP A 156 -11.46 8.22 -11.74
CA TRP A 156 -12.27 7.08 -12.18
C TRP A 156 -13.77 7.33 -11.96
N GLN A 157 -14.15 7.92 -10.84
CA GLN A 157 -15.54 8.25 -10.58
C GLN A 157 -16.09 9.29 -11.58
N ASP A 158 -15.29 10.29 -11.94
CA ASP A 158 -15.67 11.28 -12.94
C ASP A 158 -15.84 10.67 -14.32
N ALA A 159 -14.92 9.78 -14.74
CA ALA A 159 -15.06 9.02 -15.99
C ALA A 159 -16.30 8.13 -15.98
N TRP A 160 -16.60 7.45 -14.87
CA TRP A 160 -17.82 6.65 -14.74
C TRP A 160 -19.09 7.50 -14.82
N ARG A 161 -19.12 8.67 -14.16
CA ARG A 161 -20.25 9.60 -14.25
C ARG A 161 -20.46 10.07 -15.70
N GLY A 162 -19.39 10.45 -16.39
CA GLY A 162 -19.45 10.83 -17.80
C GLY A 162 -19.97 9.69 -18.69
N GLU A 163 -19.57 8.44 -18.42
CA GLU A 163 -20.11 7.28 -19.12
C GLU A 163 -21.61 7.10 -18.88
N VAL A 164 -22.08 7.25 -17.63
CA VAL A 164 -23.50 7.14 -17.29
C VAL A 164 -24.34 8.22 -18.00
N GLU A 165 -23.80 9.43 -18.12
CA GLU A 165 -24.48 10.57 -18.76
C GLU A 165 -24.50 10.46 -20.28
N THR A 166 -23.41 10.01 -20.90
CA THR A 166 -23.21 10.09 -22.36
C THR A 166 -23.30 8.75 -23.07
N GLY A 167 -23.20 7.63 -22.34
CA GLY A 167 -23.03 6.29 -22.90
C GLY A 167 -21.64 6.01 -23.47
N VAL A 168 -20.70 6.96 -23.39
CA VAL A 168 -19.34 6.82 -23.95
C VAL A 168 -18.38 6.31 -22.87
N VAL A 169 -17.75 5.17 -23.13
CA VAL A 169 -16.81 4.53 -22.21
C VAL A 169 -15.40 5.11 -22.37
N ASP A 170 -14.86 5.72 -21.30
CA ASP A 170 -13.43 6.03 -21.19
C ASP A 170 -12.66 4.78 -20.73
N ARG A 171 -12.20 4.01 -21.72
CA ARG A 171 -11.48 2.75 -21.48
C ARG A 171 -10.08 2.97 -20.90
N ILE A 172 -9.42 4.08 -21.25
CA ILE A 172 -8.05 4.34 -20.79
C ILE A 172 -8.08 4.70 -19.31
N THR A 173 -8.93 5.65 -18.91
CA THR A 173 -9.06 5.98 -17.49
C THR A 173 -9.52 4.76 -16.68
N SER A 174 -10.46 3.95 -17.19
CA SER A 174 -10.90 2.74 -16.47
C SER A 174 -9.74 1.76 -16.21
N ILE A 175 -8.90 1.47 -17.21
CA ILE A 175 -7.81 0.49 -17.09
C ILE A 175 -6.68 1.04 -16.22
N GLU A 176 -6.27 2.29 -16.43
CA GLU A 176 -5.21 2.91 -15.64
C GLU A 176 -5.60 3.02 -14.17
N CYS A 177 -6.86 3.41 -13.89
CA CYS A 177 -7.34 3.54 -12.53
C CYS A 177 -7.42 2.19 -11.80
N ASP A 178 -7.90 1.16 -12.49
CA ASP A 178 -7.96 -0.23 -11.98
C ASP A 178 -6.56 -0.77 -11.72
N LEU A 179 -5.66 -0.69 -12.70
CA LEU A 179 -4.28 -1.17 -12.60
C LEU A 179 -3.53 -0.53 -11.45
N ALA A 180 -3.55 0.81 -11.35
CA ALA A 180 -2.85 1.53 -10.29
C ALA A 180 -3.41 1.19 -8.89
N SER A 181 -4.69 0.82 -8.81
CA SER A 181 -5.34 0.46 -7.55
C SER A 181 -5.24 -1.03 -7.19
N ILE A 182 -4.73 -1.86 -8.10
CA ILE A 182 -4.48 -3.29 -7.88
C ILE A 182 -2.98 -3.52 -7.69
N GLU A 183 -2.16 -3.11 -8.65
CA GLU A 183 -0.73 -3.40 -8.69
C GLU A 183 -0.02 -2.80 -7.47
N ALA A 184 -0.27 -1.53 -7.20
CA ALA A 184 0.44 -0.86 -6.13
C ALA A 184 -0.06 -1.30 -4.73
N PRO A 185 -1.36 -1.53 -4.48
CA PRO A 185 -1.84 -2.06 -3.19
C PRO A 185 -1.57 -3.56 -2.95
N MET A 186 -1.53 -4.41 -3.99
CA MET A 186 -1.22 -5.84 -3.85
C MET A 186 0.21 -6.12 -3.37
N HIS A 187 1.10 -5.13 -3.47
CA HIS A 187 2.45 -5.21 -2.94
C HIS A 187 2.62 -4.53 -1.58
N CYS A 188 1.55 -4.09 -0.91
CA CYS A 188 1.66 -3.30 0.33
C CYS A 188 2.10 -4.07 1.57
N ASP A 189 2.14 -5.40 1.49
CA ASP A 189 2.94 -6.21 2.41
C ASP A 189 4.42 -5.79 2.43
N VAL A 190 4.92 -5.16 1.36
CA VAL A 190 6.26 -4.56 1.32
C VAL A 190 6.40 -3.48 2.39
N CYS A 191 5.47 -2.53 2.51
CA CYS A 191 5.63 -1.41 3.44
C CYS A 191 5.67 -1.89 4.90
N LYS A 192 4.82 -2.85 5.29
CA LYS A 192 4.86 -3.42 6.63
C LYS A 192 6.14 -4.22 6.86
N LYS A 193 6.60 -5.04 5.91
CA LYS A 193 7.90 -5.74 5.99
C LYS A 193 9.08 -4.76 6.12
N THR A 194 9.05 -3.68 5.35
CA THR A 194 10.07 -2.65 5.33
C THR A 194 10.24 -2.03 6.72
N ILE A 195 9.15 -1.59 7.35
CA ILE A 195 9.24 -0.92 8.66
C ILE A 195 9.39 -1.91 9.82
N THR A 196 8.78 -3.09 9.76
CA THR A 196 8.98 -4.14 10.78
C THR A 196 10.46 -4.48 10.94
N ALA A 197 11.21 -4.56 9.84
CA ALA A 197 12.64 -4.79 9.89
C ALA A 197 13.40 -3.73 10.71
N LEU A 198 12.97 -2.47 10.67
CA LEU A 198 13.54 -1.40 11.48
C LEU A 198 13.02 -1.43 12.92
N LEU A 199 11.75 -1.74 13.14
CA LEU A 199 11.18 -1.76 14.48
C LEU A 199 11.76 -2.89 15.34
N TYR A 200 12.08 -4.03 14.74
CA TYR A 200 12.63 -5.21 15.42
C TYR A 200 14.15 -5.39 15.24
N LEU A 201 14.85 -4.40 14.69
CA LEU A 201 16.28 -4.53 14.40
C LEU A 201 17.14 -4.87 15.63
N ASP A 202 16.73 -4.36 16.80
CA ASP A 202 17.49 -4.42 18.05
C ASP A 202 16.90 -5.42 19.07
N GLU A 203 15.87 -6.18 18.68
CA GLU A 203 15.17 -7.15 19.53
C GLU A 203 15.83 -8.54 19.48
#